data_AF-A0A1F8P872-F1
#
_entry.id   AF-A0A1F8P872-F1
#
_cell.length_a   1.000
_cell.length_b   1.000
_cell.length_c   1.000
_cell.angle_alpha   90.00
_cell.angle_beta   90.00
_cell.angle_gamma   90.00
#
_symmetry.space_group_name_H-M   'P 1'
#
loop_
_entity.id
_entity.type
_entity.pdbx_description
1 polymer ?
#
loop_
_entity_poly.entity_id
_entity_poly.type
_entity_poly.pdbx_seq_one_letter_code
_entity_poly.pdbx_strand_id
1 'polypeptide(L)'
;MAKISYLGPNEISDPRCRQWLLESIELGRPGAENQAIRAHNPVVMRSFTLFLKDIDKNGVLEQELRELMRARIATSWEDMFGMDYCHY
;
A
#
# COMPACT_ATOMS: atom_id res chain seq x y z
N MET A 1 14.88 3.09 -11.72
CA MET A 1 13.58 2.72 -11.12
C MET A 1 13.49 1.21 -11.07
N ALA A 2 13.28 0.61 -9.89
CA ALA A 2 13.17 -0.85 -9.77
C ALA A 2 11.85 -1.31 -10.42
N LYS A 3 11.93 -2.24 -11.38
CA LYS A 3 10.75 -2.84 -12.02
C LYS A 3 10.35 -4.09 -11.24
N ILE A 4 9.47 -3.93 -10.26
CA ILE A 4 8.88 -5.06 -9.51
C ILE A 4 7.67 -5.55 -10.31
N SER A 5 7.55 -6.87 -10.52
CA SER A 5 6.40 -7.46 -11.21
C SER A 5 5.16 -7.46 -10.33
N TYR A 6 3.98 -7.54 -10.94
CA TYR A 6 2.71 -7.67 -10.24
C TYR A 6 2.28 -9.14 -10.20
N LEU A 7 1.97 -9.68 -9.01
CA LEU A 7 1.42 -11.02 -8.87
C LEU A 7 -0.11 -10.99 -9.01
N GLY A 8 -0.65 -11.91 -9.81
CA GLY A 8 -2.06 -12.23 -9.84
C GLY A 8 -2.47 -13.18 -8.70
N PRO A 9 -3.77 -13.29 -8.39
CA PRO A 9 -4.26 -14.17 -7.30
C PRO A 9 -3.83 -15.64 -7.42
N ASN A 10 -3.69 -16.14 -8.64
CA ASN A 10 -3.32 -17.55 -8.89
C ASN A 10 -1.82 -17.83 -8.68
N GLU A 11 -0.99 -16.78 -8.57
CA GLU A 11 0.45 -16.89 -8.36
C GLU A 11 0.82 -16.85 -6.87
N ILE A 12 -0.15 -16.53 -6.00
CA ILE A 12 0.06 -16.38 -4.57
C ILE A 12 -0.27 -17.68 -3.83
N SER A 13 0.75 -18.30 -3.25
CA SER A 13 0.62 -19.56 -2.50
C SER A 13 0.01 -19.36 -1.11
N ASP A 14 0.31 -18.24 -0.42
CA ASP A 14 -0.28 -17.96 0.90
C ASP A 14 -1.77 -17.59 0.74
N PRO A 15 -2.70 -18.36 1.34
CA PRO A 15 -4.12 -18.18 1.11
C PRO A 15 -4.65 -16.86 1.68
N ARG A 16 -4.05 -16.33 2.76
CA ARG A 16 -4.46 -15.04 3.35
C ARG A 16 -3.99 -13.88 2.49
N CYS A 17 -2.78 -13.96 1.95
CA CYS A 17 -2.26 -12.96 1.02
C CYS A 17 -3.11 -12.90 -0.26
N ARG A 18 -3.45 -14.06 -0.82
CA ARG A 18 -4.36 -14.16 -1.96
C ARG A 18 -5.73 -13.53 -1.66
N GLN A 19 -6.29 -13.80 -0.48
CA GLN A 19 -7.56 -13.22 -0.07
C GLN A 19 -7.47 -11.68 0.02
N TRP A 20 -6.43 -11.12 0.63
CA TRP A 20 -6.28 -9.66 0.72
C TRP A 20 -6.12 -8.99 -0.64
N LEU A 21 -5.49 -9.65 -1.61
CA LEU A 21 -5.45 -9.15 -2.99
C LEU A 21 -6.84 -9.15 -3.63
N LEU A 22 -7.61 -10.22 -3.45
CA LEU A 22 -8.99 -10.29 -3.96
C LEU A 22 -9.90 -9.22 -3.34
N GLU A 23 -9.83 -9.04 -2.02
CA GLU A 23 -10.56 -7.97 -1.30
C GLU A 23 -10.18 -6.59 -1.85
N SER A 24 -8.90 -6.36 -2.13
CA SER A 24 -8.38 -5.11 -2.68
C SER A 24 -8.86 -4.85 -4.12
N ILE A 25 -8.96 -5.90 -4.95
CA ILE A 25 -9.53 -5.81 -6.30
C ILE A 25 -11.02 -5.46 -6.23
N GLU A 26 -11.77 -6.09 -5.33
CA GLU A 26 -13.21 -5.88 -5.17
C GLU A 26 -13.52 -4.47 -4.62
N LEU A 27 -12.81 -4.06 -3.56
CA LEU A 27 -13.07 -2.82 -2.85
C LEU A 27 -12.39 -1.60 -3.49
N GLY A 28 -11.43 -1.81 -4.39
CA GLY A 28 -10.56 -0.77 -4.94
C GLY A 28 -9.61 -0.12 -3.91
N ARG A 29 -9.57 -0.63 -2.67
CA ARG A 29 -8.72 -0.10 -1.59
C ARG A 29 -8.23 -1.20 -0.63
N PRO A 30 -6.95 -1.15 -0.19
CA PRO A 30 -5.86 -0.39 -0.80
C PRO A 30 -5.71 -0.76 -2.29
N GLY A 31 -5.01 0.04 -3.10
CA GLY A 31 -4.91 -0.22 -4.54
C GLY A 31 -4.37 -1.62 -4.85
N ALA A 32 -5.00 -2.31 -5.80
CA ALA A 32 -4.68 -3.71 -6.15
C ALA A 32 -3.25 -3.87 -6.66
N GLU A 33 -2.73 -2.88 -7.38
CA GLU A 33 -1.35 -2.81 -7.83
C GLU A 33 -0.36 -2.82 -6.67
N ASN A 34 -0.64 -2.05 -5.61
CA ASN A 34 0.18 -2.01 -4.41
C ASN A 34 0.16 -3.36 -3.66
N GLN A 35 -1.02 -3.99 -3.58
CA GLN A 35 -1.14 -5.30 -2.93
C GLN A 35 -0.48 -6.41 -3.74
N ALA A 36 -0.55 -6.37 -5.08
CA ALA A 36 0.12 -7.30 -5.96
C ALA A 36 1.66 -7.22 -5.85
N ILE A 37 2.22 -6.02 -5.63
CA ILE A 37 3.65 -5.84 -5.32
C ILE A 37 3.99 -6.40 -3.93
N ARG A 38 3.17 -6.12 -2.91
CA ARG A 38 3.43 -6.60 -1.54
C ARG A 38 3.32 -8.12 -1.42
N ALA A 39 2.50 -8.76 -2.27
CA ALA A 39 2.28 -10.20 -2.26
C ALA A 39 3.55 -11.04 -2.51
N HIS A 40 4.61 -10.45 -3.09
CA HIS A 40 5.94 -11.07 -3.19
C HIS A 40 6.54 -11.45 -1.82
N ASN A 41 6.12 -10.76 -0.75
CA ASN A 41 6.55 -11.07 0.60
C ASN A 41 5.33 -11.10 1.56
N PRO A 42 4.89 -12.30 1.98
CA PRO A 42 3.73 -12.45 2.87
C PRO A 42 3.84 -11.67 4.19
N VAL A 43 5.06 -11.50 4.72
CA VAL A 43 5.27 -10.72 5.95
C VAL A 43 5.02 -9.24 5.69
N VAL A 44 5.52 -8.70 4.58
CA VAL A 44 5.27 -7.31 4.17
C VAL A 44 3.77 -7.08 3.93
N MET A 45 3.12 -7.95 3.16
CA MET A 45 1.70 -7.83 2.86
C MET A 45 0.83 -7.85 4.12
N ARG A 46 1.15 -8.75 5.06
CA ARG A 46 0.48 -8.85 6.36
C ARG A 46 0.66 -7.59 7.18
N SER A 47 1.89 -7.12 7.36
CA SER A 47 2.19 -5.97 8.21
C SER A 47 1.45 -4.73 7.73
N PHE A 48 1.49 -4.43 6.43
CA PHE A 48 0.77 -3.29 5.86
C PHE A 48 -0.75 -3.42 5.96
N THR A 49 -1.29 -4.59 5.63
CA THR A 49 -2.75 -4.81 5.67
C THR A 49 -3.30 -4.66 7.09
N LEU A 50 -2.62 -5.24 8.09
CA LEU A 50 -3.07 -5.15 9.47
C LEU A 50 -2.87 -3.75 10.05
N PHE A 51 -1.75 -3.10 9.73
CA PHE A 51 -1.51 -1.72 10.14
C PHE A 51 -2.57 -0.75 9.60
N LEU A 52 -2.94 -0.86 8.33
CA LEU A 52 -4.00 -0.01 7.74
C LEU A 52 -5.35 -0.26 8.42
N LYS A 53 -5.71 -1.53 8.70
CA LYS A 53 -6.93 -1.87 9.43
C LYS A 53 -6.94 -1.32 10.86
N ASP A 54 -5.78 -1.33 11.53
CA ASP A 54 -5.66 -0.80 12.88
C ASP A 54 -5.74 0.73 12.90
N ILE A 55 -5.09 1.43 11.97
CA ILE A 55 -5.22 2.89 11.82
C ILE A 55 -6.66 3.30 11.53
N ASP A 56 -7.36 2.54 10.69
CA ASP A 56 -8.75 2.84 10.35
C ASP A 56 -9.66 2.75 11.58
N LYS A 57 -9.42 1.75 12.44
CA LYS A 57 -10.26 1.49 13.62
C LYS A 57 -9.85 2.29 14.87
N ASN A 58 -8.55 2.41 15.12
CA ASN A 58 -7.95 2.88 16.37
C ASN A 58 -7.06 4.13 16.17
N GLY A 59 -7.06 4.72 14.97
CA GLY A 59 -6.29 5.93 14.67
C GLY A 59 -6.75 7.14 15.49
N VAL A 60 -5.79 7.96 15.91
CA VAL A 60 -6.04 9.16 16.74
C VAL A 60 -6.54 10.34 15.91
N LEU A 61 -6.23 10.37 14.61
CA LEU A 61 -6.59 11.46 13.70
C LEU A 61 -7.75 11.03 12.79
N GLU A 62 -8.61 11.97 12.41
CA GLU A 62 -9.65 11.79 11.40
C GLU A 62 -9.07 11.41 10.03
N GLN A 63 -9.86 10.72 9.21
CA GLN A 63 -9.39 10.16 7.94
C GLN A 63 -8.84 11.24 7.00
N GLU A 64 -9.52 12.37 6.90
CA GLU A 64 -9.18 13.50 6.05
C GLU A 64 -7.81 14.08 6.43
N LEU A 65 -7.54 14.23 7.73
CA LEU A 65 -6.27 14.72 8.23
C LEU A 65 -5.14 13.71 7.98
N ARG A 66 -5.40 12.41 8.13
CA ARG A 66 -4.41 11.37 7.81
C ARG A 66 -4.03 11.39 6.33
N GLU A 67 -5.00 11.52 5.44
CA GLU A 67 -4.74 11.58 4.00
C GLU A 67 -4.01 12.87 3.60
N LEU A 68 -4.34 14.02 4.22
CA LEU A 68 -3.61 15.27 4.02
C LEU A 68 -2.14 15.14 4.47
N MET A 69 -1.89 14.52 5.63
CA MET A 69 -0.54 14.24 6.10
C MET A 69 0.22 13.30 5.16
N ARG A 70 -0.43 12.23 4.69
CA ARG A 70 0.16 11.28 3.73
C ARG A 70 0.58 11.98 2.44
N ALA A 71 -0.29 12.84 1.90
CA ALA A 71 0.00 13.63 0.71
C ALA A 71 1.16 14.60 0.95
N ARG A 72 1.16 15.35 2.06
CA ARG A 72 2.24 16.29 2.40
C ARG A 72 3.58 15.60 2.54
N ILE A 73 3.62 14.44 3.21
CA ILE A 73 4.84 13.65 3.36
C ILE A 73 5.31 13.20 1.98
N ALA A 74 4.44 12.58 1.17
CA ALA A 74 4.80 12.09 -0.16
C ALA A 74 5.35 13.19 -1.09
N THR A 75 4.80 14.39 -1.05
CA THR A 75 5.25 15.51 -1.91
C THR A 75 6.44 16.28 -1.33
N SER A 76 6.67 16.24 -0.01
CA SER A 76 7.84 16.90 0.60
C SER A 76 9.17 16.20 0.28
N TRP A 77 9.12 14.96 -0.20
CA TRP A 77 10.32 14.16 -0.47
C TRP A 77 11.08 14.59 -1.73
N GLU A 78 10.39 15.17 -2.72
CA GLU A 78 11.01 15.68 -3.95
C GLU A 78 12.05 16.76 -3.61
N ASP A 79 11.64 17.78 -2.83
CA ASP A 79 12.53 18.84 -2.33
C ASP A 79 13.63 18.30 -1.41
N MET A 80 13.31 17.35 -0.53
CA MET A 80 14.23 16.87 0.51
C MET A 80 15.40 16.05 -0.04
N PHE A 81 15.20 15.34 -1.15
CA PHE A 81 16.24 14.50 -1.76
C PHE A 81 16.79 15.07 -3.08
N GLY A 82 16.42 16.30 -3.46
CA GLY A 82 16.84 16.91 -4.73
C GLY A 82 16.42 16.09 -5.94
N MET A 83 15.25 15.45 -5.85
CA MET A 83 14.70 14.60 -6.90
C MET A 83 13.66 15.39 -7.70
N ASP A 84 14.10 16.47 -8.36
CA ASP A 84 13.26 17.42 -9.12
C ASP A 84 12.42 16.81 -10.27
N TYR A 85 12.45 15.49 -10.45
CA TYR A 85 11.76 14.77 -11.53
C TYR A 85 11.23 13.39 -11.11
N CYS A 86 11.21 13.06 -9.81
CA CYS A 86 10.71 11.76 -9.33
C CYS A 86 9.23 11.85 -8.98
N HIS A 87 8.41 12.05 -10.00
CA HIS A 87 6.96 11.96 -9.86
C HIS A 87 6.55 10.52 -9.57
N TYR A 88 5.73 10.33 -8.54
CA TYR A 88 4.86 9.16 -8.45
C TYR A 88 3.96 9.05 -9.68
#